data_AF-A0A2V6B1F2-F1
#
_entry.id   AF-A0A2V6B1F2-F1
#
_cell.length_a   1.000
_cell.length_b   1.000
_cell.length_c   1.000
_cell.angle_alpha   90.00
_cell.angle_beta   90.00
_cell.angle_gamma   90.00
#
_symmetry.space_group_name_H-M   'P 1'
#
loop_
_entity.id
_entity.type
_entity.pdbx_description
1 polymer ?
#
loop_
_entity_poly.entity_id
_entity_poly.type
_entity_poly.pdbx_seq_one_letter_code
_entity_poly.pdbx_strand_id
1 'polypeptide(L)'
;MSERAATANEILARLRPGVTVKQADTELKAIARQLEQEYPNFRRGWSVKAISLRQDLLGDLEGRVRKALFALAGGVGFLLLICCANIANLQLARGVARTRELALRRALGAGRWRLVRQLLTESMLLALLGGIAGVILA
;
A
#
# COMPACT_ATOMS: atom_id res chain seq x y z
N MET A 1 -20.65 -35.59 17.81
CA MET A 1 -20.73 -35.78 16.35
C MET A 1 -20.98 -34.42 15.71
N SER A 2 -19.93 -33.84 15.13
CA SER A 2 -19.96 -32.51 14.50
C SER A 2 -20.29 -32.69 13.03
N GLU A 3 -21.58 -32.67 12.69
CA GLU A 3 -22.03 -32.73 11.31
C GLU A 3 -21.89 -31.33 10.71
N ARG A 4 -20.75 -31.08 10.05
CA ARG A 4 -20.51 -29.91 9.21
C ARG A 4 -21.45 -29.94 8.00
N ALA A 5 -22.73 -29.66 8.21
CA ALA A 5 -23.74 -29.52 7.15
C ALA A 5 -23.74 -28.12 6.51
N ALA A 6 -22.65 -27.35 6.62
CA ALA A 6 -22.44 -26.16 5.83
C ALA A 6 -21.44 -26.47 4.72
N THR A 7 -21.84 -27.29 3.74
CA THR A 7 -21.23 -27.23 2.41
C THR A 7 -21.58 -25.87 1.82
N ALA A 8 -20.82 -24.85 2.18
CA ALA A 8 -20.74 -23.61 1.42
C ALA A 8 -20.07 -23.97 0.10
N ASN A 9 -20.86 -24.55 -0.81
CA ASN A 9 -20.41 -24.86 -2.15
C ASN A 9 -20.30 -23.54 -2.90
N GLU A 10 -19.11 -22.98 -2.94
CA GLU A 10 -18.80 -21.85 -3.80
C GLU A 10 -18.69 -22.36 -5.24
N ILE A 11 -19.63 -21.95 -6.07
CA ILE A 11 -19.69 -22.33 -7.48
C ILE A 11 -19.37 -21.09 -8.30
N LEU A 12 -18.28 -21.14 -9.07
CA LEU A 12 -18.03 -20.13 -10.09
C LEU A 12 -18.89 -20.43 -11.32
N ALA A 13 -19.67 -19.43 -11.74
CA ALA A 13 -20.45 -19.48 -12.98
C ALA A 13 -20.27 -18.19 -13.77
N ARG A 14 -20.22 -18.31 -15.09
CA ARG A 14 -20.15 -17.14 -15.99
C ARG A 14 -21.55 -16.70 -16.36
N LEU A 15 -21.90 -15.45 -16.05
CA LEU A 15 -23.16 -14.85 -16.50
C LEU A 15 -23.16 -14.67 -18.02
N ARG A 16 -24.34 -14.76 -18.63
CA ARG A 16 -24.55 -14.37 -20.03
C ARG A 16 -24.24 -12.87 -20.22
N PRO A 17 -23.74 -12.45 -21.40
CA PRO A 17 -23.47 -11.04 -21.67
C PRO A 17 -24.73 -10.18 -21.46
N GLY A 18 -24.60 -9.06 -20.75
CA GLY A 18 -25.71 -8.14 -20.47
C GLY A 18 -26.58 -8.49 -19.25
N VAL A 19 -26.38 -9.65 -18.61
CA VAL A 19 -27.11 -10.02 -17.38
C VAL A 19 -26.40 -9.42 -16.16
N THR A 20 -27.16 -8.71 -15.32
CA THR A 20 -26.64 -8.17 -14.06
C THR A 20 -26.61 -9.22 -12.95
N VAL A 21 -25.69 -9.07 -12.00
CA VAL A 21 -25.57 -9.96 -10.83
C VAL A 21 -26.87 -9.97 -10.01
N LYS A 22 -27.58 -8.84 -9.94
CA LYS A 22 -28.90 -8.73 -9.26
C LYS A 22 -29.98 -9.58 -9.93
N GLN A 23 -30.02 -9.60 -11.27
CA GLN A 23 -30.96 -10.45 -12.02
C GLN A 23 -30.64 -11.93 -11.80
N ALA A 24 -29.36 -12.30 -11.89
CA ALA A 24 -28.92 -13.67 -11.62
C ALA A 24 -29.24 -14.11 -10.18
N ASP A 25 -29.05 -13.24 -9.19
CA ASP A 25 -29.40 -13.50 -7.78
C ASP A 25 -30.91 -13.73 -7.61
N THR A 26 -31.74 -12.95 -8.31
CA THR A 26 -33.19 -13.08 -8.24
C THR A 26 -33.67 -14.38 -8.87
N GLU A 27 -33.16 -14.74 -10.04
CA GLU A 27 -33.47 -16.01 -10.70
C GLU A 27 -33.00 -17.22 -9.88
N LEU A 28 -31.77 -17.18 -9.36
CA LEU A 28 -31.23 -18.25 -8.52
C LEU A 28 -32.04 -18.45 -7.23
N LYS A 29 -32.54 -17.37 -6.62
CA LYS A 29 -33.44 -17.46 -5.47
C LYS A 29 -34.80 -18.05 -5.83
N ALA A 30 -35.33 -17.74 -7.00
CA ALA A 30 -36.57 -18.35 -7.49
C ALA A 30 -36.40 -19.85 -7.71
N ILE A 31 -35.31 -20.26 -8.37
CA ILE A 31 -34.96 -21.67 -8.57
C ILE A 31 -34.76 -22.38 -7.24
N ALA A 32 -34.04 -21.78 -6.29
CA ALA A 32 -33.81 -22.36 -4.96
C ALA A 32 -35.14 -22.61 -4.21
N ARG A 33 -36.09 -21.67 -4.26
CA ARG A 33 -37.44 -21.83 -3.67
C ARG A 33 -38.24 -22.93 -4.34
N GLN A 34 -38.19 -23.02 -5.66
CA GLN A 34 -38.89 -24.07 -6.40
C GLN A 34 -38.30 -25.45 -6.09
N LEU A 35 -36.97 -25.55 -6.03
CA LEU A 35 -36.26 -26.78 -5.71
C LEU A 35 -36.53 -27.25 -4.27
N GLU A 36 -36.73 -26.32 -3.33
CA GLU A 36 -37.14 -26.64 -1.96
C GLU A 36 -38.56 -27.20 -1.89
N GLN A 37 -39.49 -26.73 -2.74
CA GLN A 37 -40.86 -27.25 -2.83
C GLN A 37 -40.88 -28.66 -3.45
N GLU A 38 -40.06 -28.89 -4.46
CA GLU A 38 -40.01 -30.15 -5.21
C GLU A 38 -39.19 -31.24 -4.47
N TYR A 39 -38.18 -30.84 -3.69
CA TYR A 39 -37.33 -31.74 -2.92
C TYR A 39 -37.22 -31.34 -1.43
N PRO A 40 -38.31 -31.47 -0.64
CA PRO A 40 -38.34 -31.04 0.77
C PRO A 40 -37.39 -31.83 1.70
N ASN A 41 -36.89 -32.98 1.24
CA ASN A 41 -35.95 -33.84 1.95
C ASN A 41 -34.47 -33.51 1.69
N PHE A 42 -34.16 -32.67 0.68
CA PHE A 42 -32.78 -32.42 0.26
C PHE A 42 -32.07 -31.40 1.15
N ARG A 43 -32.73 -30.28 1.48
CA ARG A 43 -32.30 -29.25 2.45
C ARG A 43 -33.42 -28.20 2.59
N ARG A 44 -33.92 -27.97 3.80
CA ARG A 44 -34.86 -26.87 4.11
C ARG A 44 -34.11 -25.64 4.61
N GLY A 45 -34.53 -24.45 4.20
CA GLY A 45 -34.00 -23.16 4.68
C GLY A 45 -32.62 -22.76 4.14
N TRP A 46 -32.16 -23.36 3.05
CA TRP A 46 -30.92 -22.95 2.38
C TRP A 46 -31.17 -21.74 1.47
N SER A 47 -30.19 -20.85 1.36
CA SER A 47 -30.27 -19.67 0.49
C SER A 47 -29.08 -19.63 -0.45
N VAL A 48 -29.34 -19.23 -1.69
CA VAL A 48 -28.30 -18.97 -2.70
C VAL A 48 -28.14 -17.47 -2.81
N LYS A 49 -26.89 -17.01 -2.81
CA LYS A 49 -26.54 -15.61 -3.06
C LYS A 49 -25.55 -15.55 -4.20
N ALA A 50 -25.91 -14.85 -5.27
CA ALA A 50 -24.96 -14.57 -6.33
C ALA A 50 -24.14 -13.32 -5.95
N ILE A 51 -22.82 -13.48 -5.91
CA ILE A 51 -21.89 -12.38 -5.68
C ILE A 51 -20.95 -12.24 -6.88
N SER A 52 -20.62 -11.00 -7.22
CA SER A 52 -19.65 -10.72 -8.26
C SER A 52 -18.26 -11.01 -7.72
N LEU A 53 -17.61 -12.05 -8.25
CA LEU A 53 -16.23 -12.38 -7.90
C LEU A 53 -15.29 -11.18 -8.09
N ARG A 54 -15.58 -10.35 -9.11
CA ARG A 54 -14.82 -9.14 -9.39
C ARG A 54 -15.00 -8.08 -8.31
N GLN A 55 -16.23 -7.81 -7.87
CA GLN A 55 -16.47 -6.76 -6.88
C GLN A 55 -16.10 -7.20 -5.46
N ASP A 56 -16.25 -8.48 -5.13
CA ASP A 56 -15.96 -8.99 -3.80
C ASP A 56 -14.46 -9.09 -3.55
N LEU A 57 -13.70 -9.66 -4.51
CA LEU A 57 -12.24 -9.68 -4.39
C LEU A 57 -11.63 -8.29 -4.62
N LEU A 58 -11.97 -7.59 -5.71
CA LEU A 58 -11.30 -6.32 -6.01
C LEU A 58 -11.81 -5.18 -5.13
N GLY A 59 -13.08 -5.14 -4.73
CA GLY A 59 -13.60 -4.05 -3.90
C GLY A 59 -12.98 -4.00 -2.50
N ASP A 60 -12.79 -5.16 -1.87
CA ASP A 60 -12.21 -5.24 -0.52
C ASP A 60 -10.68 -5.08 -0.55
N LEU A 61 -10.02 -5.56 -1.62
CA LEU A 61 -8.58 -5.37 -1.85
C LEU A 61 -8.24 -3.93 -2.27
N GLU A 62 -9.01 -3.30 -3.15
CA GLU A 62 -8.71 -1.96 -3.68
C GLU A 62 -8.68 -0.92 -2.55
N GLY A 63 -9.63 -1.01 -1.61
CA GLY A 63 -9.66 -0.13 -0.44
C GLY A 63 -8.51 -0.37 0.54
N ARG A 64 -8.24 -1.63 0.89
CA ARG A 64 -7.18 -1.97 1.86
C ARG A 64 -5.78 -1.75 1.31
N VAL A 65 -5.51 -2.20 0.09
CA VAL A 65 -4.21 -2.05 -0.57
C VAL A 65 -3.88 -0.58 -0.76
N ARG A 66 -4.84 0.23 -1.24
CA ARG A 66 -4.61 1.66 -1.44
C ARG A 66 -4.31 2.39 -0.12
N LYS A 67 -5.02 2.04 0.97
CA LYS A 67 -4.74 2.58 2.31
C LYS A 67 -3.35 2.17 2.81
N ALA A 68 -2.98 0.90 2.65
CA ALA A 68 -1.66 0.40 3.05
C ALA A 68 -0.53 1.10 2.28
N LEU A 69 -0.70 1.31 0.97
CA LEU A 69 0.25 2.05 0.14
C LEU A 69 0.40 3.51 0.58
N PHE A 70 -0.70 4.20 0.89
CA PHE A 70 -0.63 5.57 1.42
C PHE A 70 0.03 5.63 2.80
N ALA A 71 -0.21 4.66 3.67
CA ALA A 71 0.44 4.58 4.96
C ALA A 71 1.96 4.34 4.82
N LEU A 72 2.36 3.42 3.93
CA LEU A 72 3.77 3.20 3.60
C LEU A 72 4.42 4.44 3.00
N ALA A 73 3.77 5.09 2.02
CA ALA A 73 4.27 6.31 1.40
C ALA A 73 4.42 7.45 2.42
N GLY A 74 3.45 7.61 3.33
CA GLY A 74 3.54 8.55 4.45
C GLY A 74 4.72 8.23 5.37
N GLY A 75 4.86 6.97 5.78
CA GLY A 75 5.98 6.51 6.61
C GLY A 75 7.35 6.78 5.97
N VAL A 76 7.51 6.45 4.69
CA VAL A 76 8.73 6.75 3.92
C VAL A 76 8.97 8.25 3.82
N GLY A 77 7.92 9.05 3.61
CA GLY A 77 8.00 10.52 3.61
C GLY A 77 8.54 11.06 4.93
N PHE A 78 8.04 10.56 6.08
CA PHE A 78 8.56 10.93 7.39
C PHE A 78 10.01 10.49 7.59
N LEU A 79 10.37 9.28 7.18
CA LEU A 79 11.76 8.80 7.26
C LEU A 79 12.72 9.68 6.45
N LEU A 80 12.32 10.07 5.23
CA LEU A 80 13.09 11.00 4.40
C LEU A 80 13.22 12.37 5.09
N LEU A 81 12.15 12.91 5.67
CA LEU A 81 12.19 14.18 6.41
C LEU A 81 13.12 14.11 7.63
N ILE A 82 13.07 13.04 8.41
CA ILE A 82 13.97 12.81 9.56
C ILE A 82 15.41 12.74 9.08
N CYS A 83 15.67 12.00 7.99
CA CYS A 83 17.00 11.90 7.41
C CYS A 83 17.51 13.27 6.93
N CYS A 84 16.67 14.05 6.24
CA CYS A 84 16.98 15.41 5.81
C CYS A 84 17.26 16.35 6.99
N ALA A 85 16.46 16.28 8.05
CA ALA A 85 16.66 17.08 9.27
C ALA A 85 17.99 16.70 9.95
N ASN A 86 18.31 15.41 10.04
CA ASN A 86 19.57 14.94 10.60
C ASN A 86 20.77 15.40 9.77
N ILE A 87 20.69 15.32 8.44
CA ILE A 87 21.74 15.82 7.55
C ILE A 87 21.90 17.34 7.71
N ALA A 88 20.80 18.10 7.77
CA ALA A 88 20.84 19.55 7.99
C ALA A 88 21.48 19.88 9.34
N ASN A 89 21.15 19.14 10.39
CA ASN A 89 21.70 19.35 11.72
C ASN A 89 23.20 18.99 11.79
N LEU A 90 23.61 17.92 11.09
CA LEU A 90 25.01 17.54 10.95
C LEU A 90 25.82 18.59 10.16
N GLN A 91 25.21 19.17 9.11
CA GLN A 91 25.78 20.28 8.36
C GLN A 91 25.90 21.55 9.21
N LEU A 92 24.91 21.86 10.03
CA LEU A 92 24.96 22.99 10.98
C LEU A 92 26.09 22.79 12.00
N ALA A 93 26.22 21.60 12.59
CA ALA A 93 27.28 21.30 13.54
C ALA A 93 28.69 21.39 12.91
N ARG A 94 28.89 20.86 11.69
CA ARG A 94 30.15 21.00 10.93
C ARG A 94 30.42 22.44 10.51
N GLY A 95 29.37 23.20 10.20
CA GLY A 95 29.45 24.63 9.91
C GLY A 95 29.90 25.45 11.11
N VAL A 96 29.39 25.12 12.31
CA VAL A 96 29.76 25.78 13.57
C VAL A 96 31.25 25.58 13.89
N ALA A 97 31.80 24.38 13.67
CA ALA A 97 33.22 24.11 13.85
C ALA A 97 34.14 24.87 12.86
N ARG A 98 33.66 25.21 11.66
CA ARG A 98 34.39 25.99 10.64
C ARG A 98 34.02 27.48 10.61
N THR A 99 33.20 27.97 11.55
CA THR A 99 32.69 29.36 11.54
C THR A 99 33.81 30.39 11.63
N ARG A 100 34.89 30.10 12.38
CA ARG A 100 36.08 30.96 12.46
C ARG A 100 36.80 31.11 11.11
N GLU A 101 37.03 29.99 10.40
CA GLU A 101 37.60 30.02 9.04
C GLU A 101 36.68 30.72 8.03
N LEU A 102 35.36 30.49 8.14
CA LEU A 102 34.35 31.11 7.28
C LEU A 102 34.21 32.62 7.52
N ALA A 103 34.36 33.09 8.76
CA ALA A 103 34.38 34.51 9.09
C ALA A 103 35.63 35.20 8.52
N LEU A 104 36.80 34.56 8.66
CA LEU A 104 38.07 35.03 8.08
C LEU A 104 38.03 35.03 6.54
N ARG A 105 37.51 33.97 5.90
CA ARG A 105 37.33 33.91 4.44
C ARG A 105 36.28 34.87 3.92
N ARG A 106 35.22 35.17 4.68
CA ARG A 106 34.24 36.21 4.32
C ARG A 106 34.85 37.61 4.40
N ALA A 107 35.71 37.87 5.39
CA ALA A 107 36.49 39.10 5.45
C ALA A 107 37.45 39.23 4.25
N LEU A 108 37.89 38.11 3.67
CA LEU A 108 38.70 38.01 2.45
C LEU A 108 37.89 37.80 1.15
N GLY A 109 36.55 37.83 1.19
CA GLY A 109 35.68 37.71 0.00
C GLY A 109 35.44 36.28 -0.55
N ALA A 110 35.94 35.22 0.08
CA ALA A 110 35.82 33.84 -0.42
C ALA A 110 34.49 33.16 -0.04
N GLY A 111 33.81 32.63 -1.06
CA GLY A 111 32.39 32.27 -1.06
C GLY A 111 31.98 31.05 -0.23
N ARG A 112 30.92 31.28 0.55
CA ARG A 112 30.08 30.32 1.32
C ARG A 112 29.68 29.06 0.51
N TRP A 113 29.66 29.20 -0.82
CA TRP A 113 29.24 28.20 -1.80
C TRP A 113 30.11 26.95 -1.89
N ARG A 114 31.43 27.02 -1.62
CA ARG A 114 32.30 25.84 -1.76
C ARG A 114 32.05 24.79 -0.67
N LEU A 115 31.73 25.23 0.54
CA LEU A 115 31.38 24.35 1.66
C LEU A 115 30.02 23.68 1.47
N VAL A 116 29.03 24.44 0.99
CA VAL A 116 27.72 23.89 0.62
C VAL A 116 27.86 22.83 -0.47
N ARG A 117 28.69 23.09 -1.50
CA ARG A 117 28.95 22.09 -2.57
C ARG A 117 29.62 20.83 -2.04
N GLN A 118 30.62 20.95 -1.18
CA GLN A 118 31.36 19.81 -0.66
C GLN A 118 30.48 18.91 0.21
N LEU A 119 29.68 19.50 1.08
CA LEU A 119 28.75 18.75 1.93
C LEU A 119 27.60 18.14 1.11
N LEU A 120 27.07 18.85 0.11
CA LEU A 120 26.12 18.27 -0.83
C LEU A 120 26.70 17.05 -1.54
N THR A 121 27.95 17.11 -2.01
CA THR A 121 28.60 15.95 -2.65
C THR A 121 28.84 14.80 -1.68
N GLU A 122 29.19 15.08 -0.42
CA GLU A 122 29.42 14.07 0.61
C GLU A 122 28.11 13.38 1.02
N SER A 123 27.02 14.15 1.18
CA SER A 123 25.67 13.62 1.42
C SER A 123 25.12 12.85 0.22
N MET A 124 25.36 13.31 -1.01
CA MET A 124 24.96 12.57 -2.22
C MET A 124 25.69 11.22 -2.31
N LEU A 125 26.99 11.18 -2.00
CA LEU A 125 27.76 9.93 -1.96
C LEU A 125 27.24 8.97 -0.90
N LEU A 126 26.96 9.47 0.31
CA LEU A 126 26.37 8.65 1.39
C LEU A 126 24.98 8.14 1.02
N ALA A 127 24.13 8.98 0.43
CA ALA A 127 22.82 8.58 -0.05
C ALA A 127 22.90 7.55 -1.17
N LEU A 128 23.86 7.69 -2.10
CA LEU A 128 24.08 6.73 -3.18
C LEU A 128 24.53 5.38 -2.64
N LEU A 129 25.50 5.37 -1.73
CA LEU A 129 26.01 4.15 -1.11
C LEU A 129 24.96 3.47 -0.25
N GLY A 130 24.19 4.22 0.54
CA GLY A 130 23.06 3.70 1.30
C GLY A 130 21.96 3.13 0.40
N GLY A 131 21.67 3.81 -0.72
CA GLY A 131 20.72 3.34 -1.73
C GLY A 131 21.17 2.05 -2.42
N ILE A 132 22.43 1.98 -2.84
CA ILE A 132 23.03 0.78 -3.46
C ILE A 132 23.03 -0.39 -2.48
N ALA A 133 23.47 -0.17 -1.23
CA ALA A 133 23.46 -1.20 -0.20
C ALA A 133 22.03 -1.69 0.11
N GLY A 134 21.06 -0.77 0.14
CA GLY A 134 19.64 -1.11 0.30
C GLY A 134 19.10 -1.96 -0.85
N VAL A 135 19.45 -1.64 -2.11
CA VAL A 135 19.06 -2.44 -3.28
C VAL A 135 19.72 -3.82 -3.27
N ILE A 136 20.96 -3.94 -2.80
CA ILE A 136 21.66 -5.23 -2.71
C ILE A 136 21.06 -6.13 -1.62
N LEU A 137 20.56 -5.55 -0.53
CA LEU A 137 19.99 -6.28 0.60
C LEU A 137 18.50 -6.62 0.44
N ALA A 138 17.77 -5.91 -0.43
CA ALA A 138 16.35 -6.13 -0.72
C ALA A 138 16.13 -7.31 -1.67
#